data_AF-A0A1Q6DWN8-F1
#
_entry.id   AF-A0A1Q6DWN8-F1
#
_cell.length_a   1.000
_cell.length_b   1.000
_cell.length_c   1.000
_cell.angle_alpha   90.00
_cell.angle_beta   90.00
_cell.angle_gamma   90.00
#
_symmetry.space_group_name_H-M   'P 1'
#
loop_
_entity.id
_entity.type
_entity.pdbx_description
1 polymer ?
#
loop_
_entity_poly.entity_id
_entity_poly.type
_entity_poly.pdbx_seq_one_letter_code
_entity_poly.pdbx_strand_id
1 'polypeptide(L)'
;MGKTDSIKQRRVDVYLDSLERKKKWKKIAENQDDSLSKFIQKAVQYAIDHGGPNFKELGNKAKQIQELQNQINELKEEVKQKDMVIDKLEEEIEQYRTQKFTNQTFSGKRKHKKQLIDLLKNHKKLNGDEILQKLNIDPTNTEVVEGINKQLQNLEQYGLIEDTGNGWRWTQ
;
A
#
# COMPACT_ATOMS: atom_id res chain seq x y z
N MET A 1 -66.31 8.26 8.41
CA MET A 1 -64.96 8.76 8.04
C MET A 1 -64.86 8.76 6.52
N GLY A 2 -64.55 9.90 5.92
CA GLY A 2 -64.52 10.03 4.46
C GLY A 2 -63.28 9.37 3.86
N LYS A 3 -63.35 8.91 2.60
CA LYS A 3 -62.20 8.32 1.87
C LYS A 3 -60.93 9.19 1.97
N THR A 4 -61.11 10.51 2.03
CA THR A 4 -60.05 11.53 2.13
C THR A 4 -59.27 11.51 3.45
N ASP A 5 -59.92 11.12 4.56
CA ASP A 5 -59.28 11.10 5.89
C ASP A 5 -58.22 9.97 5.95
N SER A 6 -58.51 8.83 5.33
CA SER A 6 -57.58 7.69 5.22
C SER A 6 -56.36 7.96 4.33
N ILE A 7 -56.45 8.90 3.39
CA ILE A 7 -55.33 9.25 2.50
C ILE A 7 -54.33 10.12 3.26
N LYS A 8 -54.82 11.07 4.06
CA LYS A 8 -53.96 11.93 4.90
C LYS A 8 -53.17 11.13 5.93
N GLN A 9 -53.77 10.09 6.51
CA GLN A 9 -53.11 9.19 7.46
C GLN A 9 -51.94 8.39 6.86
N ARG A 10 -51.90 8.22 5.53
CA ARG A 10 -50.84 7.48 4.82
C ARG A 10 -49.76 8.37 4.23
N ARG A 11 -49.83 9.69 4.44
CA ARG A 11 -48.86 10.65 3.92
C ARG A 11 -47.58 10.59 4.74
N VAL A 12 -46.45 10.48 4.06
CA VAL A 12 -45.11 10.61 4.65
C VAL A 12 -44.44 11.81 4.01
N ASP A 13 -44.03 12.78 4.84
CA ASP A 13 -43.31 13.97 4.39
C ASP A 13 -41.80 13.78 4.66
N VAL A 14 -40.99 13.93 3.60
CA VAL A 14 -39.53 13.81 3.69
C VAL A 14 -38.87 15.06 3.12
N TYR A 15 -38.00 15.66 3.92
CA TYR A 15 -37.13 16.76 3.49
C TYR A 15 -35.79 16.21 3.01
N LEU A 16 -35.37 16.65 1.83
CA LEU A 16 -34.04 16.35 1.30
C LEU A 16 -33.06 17.44 1.75
N ASP A 17 -31.82 17.02 2.02
CA ASP A 17 -30.71 17.86 2.47
C ASP A 17 -30.36 19.02 1.51
N SER A 18 -30.72 18.90 0.23
CA SER A 18 -30.39 19.89 -0.80
C SER A 18 -31.41 19.90 -1.95
N LEU A 19 -31.53 21.08 -2.59
CA LEU A 19 -32.33 21.24 -3.81
C LEU A 19 -31.75 20.45 -4.98
N GLU A 20 -30.43 20.28 -5.05
CA GLU A 20 -29.76 19.51 -6.09
C GLU A 20 -30.12 18.02 -6.02
N ARG A 21 -30.11 17.44 -4.81
CA ARG A 21 -30.54 16.05 -4.60
C ARG A 21 -31.98 15.84 -5.04
N LYS A 22 -32.88 16.78 -4.73
CA LYS A 22 -34.27 16.75 -5.20
C LYS A 22 -34.37 16.75 -6.72
N LYS A 23 -33.65 17.65 -7.39
CA LYS A 23 -33.61 17.74 -8.86
C LYS A 23 -33.11 16.43 -9.48
N LYS A 24 -32.05 15.85 -8.92
CA LYS A 24 -31.49 14.57 -9.36
C LYS A 24 -32.52 13.44 -9.28
N TRP A 25 -33.20 13.31 -8.15
CA TRP A 25 -34.22 12.26 -7.96
C TRP A 25 -35.41 12.44 -8.91
N LYS A 26 -35.86 13.70 -9.10
CA LYS A 26 -36.92 14.03 -10.04
C LYS A 26 -36.57 13.62 -11.47
N LYS A 27 -35.35 13.92 -11.92
CA LYS A 27 -34.86 13.54 -13.24
C LYS A 27 -34.81 12.02 -13.45
N ILE A 28 -34.40 11.26 -12.43
CA ILE A 28 -34.37 9.79 -12.50
C ILE A 28 -35.79 9.22 -12.60
N ALA A 29 -36.74 9.76 -11.82
CA ALA A 29 -38.13 9.34 -11.88
C ALA A 29 -38.75 9.64 -13.27
N GLU A 30 -38.51 10.84 -13.81
CA GLU A 30 -38.96 11.25 -15.13
C GLU A 30 -38.38 10.37 -16.24
N ASN A 31 -37.11 9.98 -16.15
CA ASN A 31 -36.49 9.05 -17.09
C ASN A 31 -37.10 7.62 -17.07
N GLN A 32 -37.88 7.29 -16.05
CA GLN A 32 -38.58 6.01 -15.91
C GLN A 32 -40.10 6.15 -16.06
N ASP A 33 -40.57 7.28 -16.60
CA ASP A 33 -41.99 7.61 -16.75
C ASP A 33 -42.80 7.50 -15.44
N ASP A 34 -42.15 7.76 -14.30
CA ASP A 34 -42.76 7.70 -12.97
C ASP A 34 -42.78 9.10 -12.30
N SER A 35 -43.79 9.31 -11.44
CA SER A 35 -43.78 10.46 -10.55
C SER A 35 -42.73 10.28 -9.46
N LEU A 36 -42.16 11.39 -8.97
CA LEU A 36 -41.17 11.36 -7.89
C LEU A 36 -41.67 10.57 -6.66
N SER A 37 -42.94 10.74 -6.29
CA SER A 37 -43.55 10.01 -5.17
C SER A 37 -43.61 8.51 -5.40
N LYS A 38 -43.98 8.07 -6.62
CA LYS A 38 -44.07 6.66 -6.97
C LYS A 38 -42.69 6.01 -7.09
N PHE A 39 -41.73 6.75 -7.64
CA PHE A 39 -40.33 6.35 -7.68
C PHE A 39 -39.76 6.12 -6.27
N ILE A 40 -39.98 7.06 -5.34
CA ILE A 40 -39.53 6.92 -3.94
C ILE A 40 -40.19 5.70 -3.27
N GLN A 41 -41.50 5.51 -3.44
CA GLN A 41 -42.20 4.35 -2.88
C GLN A 41 -41.61 3.03 -3.39
N LYS A 42 -41.40 2.90 -4.71
CA LYS A 42 -40.77 1.73 -5.31
C LYS A 42 -39.36 1.48 -4.77
N ALA A 43 -38.53 2.53 -4.68
CA ALA A 43 -37.16 2.40 -4.20
C ALA A 43 -37.11 1.97 -2.73
N VAL A 44 -37.96 2.55 -1.88
CA VAL A 44 -38.06 2.18 -0.46
C VAL A 44 -38.61 0.76 -0.30
N GLN A 45 -39.67 0.40 -1.02
CA GLN A 45 -40.24 -0.93 -0.96
C GLN A 45 -39.27 -1.99 -1.48
N TYR A 46 -38.58 -1.72 -2.59
CA TYR A 46 -37.53 -2.58 -3.12
C TYR A 46 -36.43 -2.82 -2.09
N ALA A 47 -35.97 -1.75 -1.41
CA ALA A 47 -35.02 -1.89 -0.33
C ALA A 47 -35.59 -2.75 0.82
N ILE A 48 -36.83 -2.55 1.26
CA ILE A 48 -37.43 -3.38 2.32
C ILE A 48 -37.51 -4.86 1.90
N ASP A 49 -38.00 -5.15 0.71
CA ASP A 49 -38.24 -6.50 0.21
C ASP A 49 -36.94 -7.30 0.00
N HIS A 50 -35.84 -6.60 -0.35
CA HIS A 50 -34.55 -7.21 -0.64
C HIS A 50 -33.56 -7.09 0.53
N GLY A 51 -34.05 -6.82 1.75
CA GLY A 51 -33.21 -6.75 2.94
C GLY A 51 -32.20 -5.60 2.89
N GLY A 52 -32.67 -4.43 2.46
CA GLY A 52 -31.94 -3.23 2.05
C GLY A 52 -30.88 -2.77 3.04
N PRO A 53 -30.07 -1.78 2.66
CA PRO A 53 -28.83 -1.46 3.36
C PRO A 53 -29.05 -1.29 4.86
N ASN A 54 -28.43 -2.17 5.65
CA ASN A 54 -28.39 -2.00 7.10
C ASN A 54 -27.50 -0.79 7.41
N PHE A 55 -28.13 0.39 7.47
CA PHE A 55 -27.43 1.66 7.66
C PHE A 55 -26.57 1.68 8.94
N LYS A 56 -26.93 0.87 9.94
CA LYS A 56 -26.13 0.69 11.16
C LYS A 56 -24.85 -0.10 10.89
N GLU A 57 -24.92 -1.21 10.15
CA GLU A 57 -23.73 -1.97 9.73
C GLU A 57 -22.85 -1.19 8.76
N LEU A 58 -23.43 -0.44 7.83
CA LEU A 58 -22.67 0.42 6.92
C LEU A 58 -21.89 1.50 7.69
N GLY A 59 -22.52 2.12 8.69
CA GLY A 59 -21.83 3.07 9.58
C GLY A 59 -20.70 2.42 10.37
N ASN A 60 -20.91 1.20 10.89
CA ASN A 60 -19.87 0.45 11.60
C ASN A 60 -18.70 0.06 10.69
N LYS A 61 -18.99 -0.41 9.46
CA LYS A 61 -17.96 -0.73 8.46
C LYS A 61 -17.16 0.51 8.06
N ALA A 62 -17.82 1.66 7.90
CA ALA A 62 -17.13 2.92 7.61
C ALA A 62 -16.16 3.33 8.73
N LYS A 63 -16.56 3.16 10.01
CA LYS A 63 -15.68 3.39 11.15
C LYS A 63 -14.49 2.44 11.16
N GLN A 64 -14.72 1.15 10.93
CA GLN A 64 -13.64 0.15 10.86
C GLN A 64 -12.64 0.45 9.74
N ILE A 65 -13.13 0.87 8.56
CA ILE A 65 -12.26 1.29 7.46
C ILE A 65 -11.39 2.48 7.88
N GLN A 66 -11.97 3.47 8.56
CA GLN A 66 -11.23 4.63 9.05
C GLN A 66 -10.17 4.24 10.10
N GLU A 67 -10.52 3.37 11.04
CA GLU A 67 -9.59 2.86 12.06
C GLU A 67 -8.43 2.10 11.43
N LEU A 68 -8.71 1.20 10.47
CA LEU A 68 -7.67 0.46 9.75
C LEU A 68 -6.77 1.39 8.93
N GLN A 69 -7.32 2.43 8.28
CA GLN A 69 -6.53 3.42 7.55
C GLN A 69 -5.61 4.20 8.48
N ASN A 70 -6.08 4.57 9.67
CA ASN A 70 -5.27 5.25 10.68
C ASN A 70 -4.12 4.33 11.15
N GLN A 71 -4.41 3.07 11.47
CA GLN A 71 -3.38 2.09 11.85
C GLN A 71 -2.33 1.88 10.77
N ILE A 72 -2.74 1.79 9.49
CA ILE A 72 -1.80 1.68 8.36
C ILE A 72 -0.86 2.89 8.31
N ASN A 73 -1.38 4.09 8.52
CA ASN A 73 -0.56 5.30 8.51
C ASN A 73 0.40 5.36 9.70
N GLU A 74 -0.05 5.01 10.90
CA GLU A 74 0.80 4.92 12.09
C GLU A 74 1.94 3.92 11.90
N LEU A 75 1.62 2.71 11.42
CA LEU A 75 2.63 1.68 11.14
C LEU A 75 3.64 2.12 10.07
N LYS A 76 3.19 2.85 9.04
CA LYS A 76 4.10 3.39 8.01
C LYS A 76 5.06 4.43 8.58
N GLU A 77 4.58 5.33 9.43
CA GLU A 77 5.45 6.30 10.09
C GLU A 77 6.41 5.61 11.07
N GLU A 78 5.96 4.57 11.79
CA GLU A 78 6.83 3.79 12.67
C GLU A 78 7.95 3.07 11.89
N VAL A 79 7.63 2.43 10.77
CA VAL A 79 8.63 1.81 9.88
C VAL A 79 9.64 2.85 9.40
N LYS A 80 9.17 4.00 8.92
CA LYS A 80 10.05 5.09 8.46
C LYS A 80 10.97 5.61 9.56
N GLN A 81 10.48 5.73 10.80
CA GLN A 81 11.30 6.13 11.94
C GLN A 81 12.36 5.07 12.27
N LYS A 82 11.98 3.79 12.25
CA LYS A 82 12.93 2.68 12.47
C LYS A 82 14.01 2.65 11.39
N ASP A 83 13.65 2.85 10.13
CA ASP A 83 14.61 2.91 9.02
C ASP A 83 15.63 4.04 9.21
N MET A 84 15.19 5.24 9.64
CA MET A 84 16.10 6.35 9.95
C MET A 84 17.07 6.02 11.11
N VAL A 85 16.58 5.36 12.16
CA VAL A 85 17.42 4.93 13.29
C VAL A 85 18.43 3.88 12.84
N ILE A 86 18.00 2.93 12.02
CA ILE A 86 18.89 1.91 11.43
C ILE A 86 19.97 2.60 10.60
N ASP A 87 19.62 3.50 9.69
CA ASP A 87 20.58 4.23 8.86
C ASP A 87 21.61 4.99 9.73
N LYS A 88 21.17 5.64 10.82
CA LYS A 88 22.06 6.34 11.76
C LYS A 88 22.99 5.38 12.53
N LEU A 89 22.46 4.28 13.06
CA LEU A 89 23.27 3.29 13.78
C LEU A 89 24.28 2.62 12.84
N GLU A 90 23.88 2.36 11.60
CA GLU A 90 24.80 1.88 10.57
C GLU A 90 25.92 2.91 10.36
N GLU A 91 25.65 4.21 10.26
CA GLU A 91 26.67 5.27 10.16
C GLU A 91 27.63 5.28 11.36
N GLU A 92 27.11 5.23 12.59
CA GLU A 92 27.93 5.24 13.81
C GLU A 92 28.87 4.02 13.90
N ILE A 93 28.37 2.81 13.62
CA ILE A 93 29.20 1.59 13.54
C ILE A 93 30.35 1.77 12.55
N GLU A 94 30.09 2.45 11.44
CA GLU A 94 31.07 2.68 10.39
C GLU A 94 32.14 3.68 10.80
N GLN A 95 31.74 4.76 11.46
CA GLN A 95 32.67 5.72 12.05
C GLN A 95 33.59 5.01 13.06
N TYR A 96 33.04 4.15 13.92
CA TYR A 96 33.83 3.35 14.85
C TYR A 96 34.76 2.34 14.16
N ARG A 97 34.33 1.70 13.07
CA ARG A 97 35.19 0.80 12.27
C ARG A 97 36.31 1.57 11.59
N THR A 98 36.00 2.71 10.97
CA THR A 98 36.97 3.55 10.26
C THR A 98 38.00 4.16 11.22
N GLN A 99 37.58 4.54 12.43
CA GLN A 99 38.47 5.02 13.49
C GLN A 99 39.44 3.93 14.00
N LYS A 100 39.05 2.64 13.95
CA LYS A 100 39.87 1.52 14.42
C LYS A 100 40.80 0.92 13.34
N PHE A 101 40.63 1.27 12.06
CA PHE A 101 41.40 0.69 10.94
C PHE A 101 42.36 1.66 10.21
N THR A 102 42.57 2.88 10.73
CA THR A 102 43.58 3.87 10.26
C THR A 102 43.26 4.54 8.92
N ASN A 103 43.84 5.73 8.70
CA ASN A 103 44.16 6.36 7.41
C ASN A 103 43.57 5.72 6.13
N GLN A 104 42.79 6.53 5.41
CA GLN A 104 42.34 6.34 4.02
C GLN A 104 41.15 5.38 3.76
N THR A 105 40.01 6.04 3.49
CA THR A 105 39.03 5.74 2.42
C THR A 105 38.47 4.31 2.30
N PHE A 106 37.13 4.17 2.46
CA PHE A 106 36.29 3.64 1.36
C PHE A 106 34.77 3.86 1.59
N SER A 107 34.20 4.92 1.00
CA SER A 107 32.76 5.23 0.99
C SER A 107 31.94 4.34 0.03
N GLY A 108 32.56 3.49 -0.78
CA GLY A 108 31.89 2.75 -1.88
C GLY A 108 31.09 1.52 -1.45
N LYS A 109 31.47 0.84 -0.36
CA LYS A 109 30.90 -0.48 0.04
C LYS A 109 29.38 -0.44 0.34
N ARG A 110 28.82 0.71 0.71
CA ARG A 110 27.40 0.86 1.14
C ARG A 110 26.41 1.14 0.01
N LYS A 111 26.78 1.97 -0.97
CA LYS A 111 25.92 2.25 -2.14
C LYS A 111 25.61 0.95 -2.87
N HIS A 112 26.60 0.08 -2.98
CA HIS A 112 26.44 -1.22 -3.62
C HIS A 112 25.56 -2.19 -2.82
N LYS A 113 25.44 -2.10 -1.48
CA LYS A 113 24.60 -3.02 -0.70
C LYS A 113 23.10 -2.84 -0.99
N LYS A 114 22.59 -1.59 -0.93
CA LYS A 114 21.18 -1.29 -1.28
C LYS A 114 20.94 -1.58 -2.76
N GLN A 115 21.85 -1.15 -3.64
CA GLN A 115 21.75 -1.40 -5.08
C GLN A 115 21.79 -2.89 -5.45
N LEU A 116 22.61 -3.71 -4.78
CA LEU A 116 22.72 -5.15 -5.02
C LEU A 116 21.41 -5.87 -4.66
N ILE A 117 20.83 -5.53 -3.51
CA ILE A 117 19.54 -6.10 -3.08
C ILE A 117 18.44 -5.72 -4.07
N ASP A 118 18.34 -4.45 -4.44
CA ASP A 118 17.34 -3.98 -5.41
C ASP A 118 17.53 -4.65 -6.77
N LEU A 119 18.77 -4.80 -7.21
CA LEU A 119 19.13 -5.44 -8.47
C LEU A 119 18.77 -6.93 -8.48
N LEU A 120 19.02 -7.65 -7.40
CA LEU A 120 18.66 -9.07 -7.26
C LEU A 120 17.14 -9.27 -7.17
N LYS A 121 16.41 -8.39 -6.46
CA LYS A 121 14.94 -8.44 -6.39
C LYS A 121 14.26 -8.18 -7.74
N ASN A 122 14.83 -7.30 -8.55
CA ASN A 122 14.26 -6.90 -9.84
C ASN A 122 14.55 -7.87 -10.99
N HIS A 123 15.45 -8.84 -10.80
CA HIS A 123 15.85 -9.77 -11.86
C HIS A 123 15.67 -11.23 -11.42
N LYS A 124 15.18 -12.09 -12.32
CA LYS A 124 14.93 -13.51 -12.00
C LYS A 124 16.19 -14.34 -11.72
N LYS A 125 17.32 -13.93 -12.29
CA LYS A 125 18.62 -14.57 -12.15
C LYS A 125 19.68 -13.63 -12.72
N LEU A 126 20.80 -13.48 -12.02
CA LEU A 126 21.94 -12.70 -12.50
C LEU A 126 23.25 -13.43 -12.21
N ASN A 127 24.17 -13.43 -13.17
CA ASN A 127 25.52 -13.95 -12.96
C ASN A 127 26.44 -12.89 -12.33
N GLY A 128 27.63 -13.30 -11.86
CA GLY A 128 28.58 -12.41 -11.20
C GLY A 128 29.00 -11.22 -12.06
N ASP A 129 29.27 -11.45 -13.35
CA ASP A 129 29.70 -10.40 -14.28
C ASP A 129 28.59 -9.38 -14.56
N GLU A 130 27.34 -9.82 -14.69
CA GLU A 130 26.15 -8.99 -14.86
C GLU A 130 25.89 -8.12 -13.63
N ILE A 131 26.12 -8.67 -12.43
CA ILE A 131 26.01 -7.93 -11.17
C ILE A 131 27.06 -6.81 -11.14
N LEU A 132 28.32 -7.12 -11.45
CA LEU A 132 29.39 -6.12 -11.48
C LEU A 132 29.13 -5.02 -12.51
N GLN A 133 28.72 -5.38 -13.73
CA GLN A 133 28.39 -4.43 -14.80
C GLN A 133 27.22 -3.51 -14.40
N LYS A 134 26.12 -4.07 -13.90
CA LYS A 134 24.93 -3.28 -13.51
C LYS A 134 25.17 -2.41 -12.27
N LEU A 135 26.10 -2.80 -11.40
CA LEU A 135 26.56 -1.97 -10.28
C LEU A 135 27.64 -0.94 -10.70
N ASN A 136 28.05 -0.95 -11.98
CA ASN A 136 29.09 -0.11 -12.56
C ASN A 136 30.43 -0.25 -11.80
N ILE A 137 30.78 -1.49 -11.46
CA ILE A 137 31.99 -1.87 -10.75
C ILE A 137 33.01 -2.35 -11.77
N ASP A 138 34.25 -1.86 -11.66
CA ASP A 138 35.37 -2.35 -12.44
C ASP A 138 35.77 -3.77 -11.95
N PRO A 139 35.71 -4.80 -12.81
CA PRO A 139 36.10 -6.17 -12.46
C PRO A 139 37.57 -6.30 -12.03
N THR A 140 38.42 -5.34 -12.41
CA THR A 140 39.84 -5.32 -12.02
C THR A 140 40.05 -4.84 -10.58
N ASN A 141 39.04 -4.22 -9.96
CA ASN A 141 39.10 -3.80 -8.57
C ASN A 141 38.80 -4.98 -7.63
N THR A 142 39.84 -5.75 -7.33
CA THR A 142 39.77 -6.97 -6.52
C THR A 142 39.15 -6.75 -5.14
N GLU A 143 39.42 -5.61 -4.48
CA GLU A 143 38.86 -5.32 -3.16
C GLU A 143 37.33 -5.13 -3.19
N VAL A 144 36.82 -4.46 -4.21
CA VAL A 144 35.37 -4.25 -4.37
C VAL A 144 34.68 -5.55 -4.79
N VAL A 145 35.28 -6.31 -5.69
CA VAL A 145 34.77 -7.62 -6.14
C VAL A 145 34.69 -8.60 -4.97
N GLU A 146 35.73 -8.69 -4.13
CA GLU A 146 35.68 -9.49 -2.90
C GLU A 146 34.57 -9.04 -1.94
N GLY A 147 34.35 -7.73 -1.85
CA GLY A 147 33.27 -7.15 -1.05
C GLY A 147 31.89 -7.61 -1.53
N ILE A 148 31.65 -7.61 -2.84
CA ILE A 148 30.38 -8.07 -3.45
C ILE A 148 30.20 -9.57 -3.24
N ASN A 149 31.25 -10.38 -3.43
CA ASN A 149 31.18 -11.82 -3.23
C ASN A 149 30.84 -12.18 -1.77
N LYS A 150 31.46 -11.50 -0.79
CA LYS A 150 31.10 -11.67 0.63
C LYS A 150 29.65 -11.27 0.91
N GLN A 151 29.15 -10.22 0.25
CA GLN A 151 27.75 -9.82 0.39
C GLN A 151 26.78 -10.86 -0.15
N LEU A 152 27.07 -11.46 -1.32
CA LEU A 152 26.27 -12.54 -1.91
C LEU A 152 26.26 -13.77 -1.00
N GLN A 153 27.41 -14.19 -0.49
CA GLN A 153 27.50 -15.30 0.47
C GLN A 153 26.68 -15.05 1.74
N ASN A 154 26.73 -13.84 2.28
CA ASN A 154 25.92 -13.49 3.45
C ASN A 154 24.42 -13.57 3.11
N LEU A 155 23.98 -13.04 1.97
CA LEU A 155 22.58 -13.11 1.54
C LEU A 155 22.10 -14.55 1.36
N GLU A 156 22.95 -15.43 0.85
CA GLU A 156 22.69 -16.87 0.73
C GLU A 156 22.57 -17.54 2.11
N GLN A 157 23.47 -17.23 3.04
CA GLN A 157 23.39 -17.74 4.43
C GLN A 157 22.10 -17.33 5.14
N TYR A 158 21.57 -16.14 4.84
CA TYR A 158 20.27 -15.69 5.35
C TYR A 158 19.08 -16.29 4.60
N GLY A 159 19.29 -17.11 3.57
CA GLY A 159 18.25 -17.74 2.77
C GLY A 159 17.49 -16.77 1.85
N LEU A 160 18.06 -15.59 1.58
CA LEU A 160 17.44 -14.55 0.75
C LEU A 160 17.70 -14.75 -0.75
N ILE A 161 18.81 -15.43 -1.07
CA ILE A 161 19.18 -15.81 -2.43
C ILE A 161 19.65 -17.25 -2.48
N GLU A 162 19.58 -17.86 -3.65
CA GLU A 162 20.13 -19.18 -3.96
C GLU A 162 21.20 -19.08 -5.06
N ASP A 163 22.30 -19.81 -4.90
CA ASP A 163 23.21 -20.09 -6.01
C ASP A 163 22.62 -21.18 -6.90
N THR A 164 22.38 -20.84 -8.17
CA THR A 164 21.85 -21.76 -9.18
C THR A 164 22.95 -22.42 -10.03
N GLY A 165 24.22 -22.30 -9.64
CA GLY A 165 25.41 -22.79 -10.35
C GLY A 165 25.81 -21.95 -11.57
N ASN A 166 24.92 -21.09 -12.06
CA ASN A 166 25.15 -20.15 -13.16
C ASN A 166 24.70 -18.73 -12.79
N GLY A 167 24.70 -18.40 -11.50
CA GLY A 167 24.29 -17.10 -10.98
C GLY A 167 23.31 -17.19 -9.81
N TRP A 168 22.97 -16.02 -9.29
CA TRP A 168 22.20 -15.81 -8.08
C TRP A 168 20.74 -15.53 -8.40
N ARG A 169 19.82 -16.14 -7.64
CA ARG A 169 18.38 -15.88 -7.73
C ARG A 169 17.84 -15.47 -6.37
N TRP A 170 16.93 -14.50 -6.39
CA TRP A 170 16.16 -14.11 -5.22
C TRP A 170 15.06 -15.14 -4.90
N THR A 171 14.99 -15.61 -3.66
CA THR A 171 14.10 -16.72 -3.23
C THR A 171 12.83 -16.28 -2.51
N GLN A 172 12.65 -14.98 -2.23
CA GLN A 172 11.45 -14.43 -1.58
C GLN A 172 10.46 -13.74 -2.54
#